data_AF-A0A7U9S0B1-F1
#
_entry.id   AF-A0A7U9S0B1-F1
#
_cell.length_a   1.000
_cell.length_b   1.000
_cell.length_c   1.000
_cell.angle_alpha   90.00
_cell.angle_beta   90.00
_cell.angle_gamma   90.00
#
_symmetry.space_group_name_H-M   'P 1'
#
loop_
_entity.id
_entity.type
_entity.pdbx_description
1 polymer ?
#
loop_
_entity_poly.entity_id
_entity_poly.type
_entity_poly.pdbx_seq_one_letter_code
_entity_poly.pdbx_strand_id
1 'polypeptide(L)'
;MIEQPELQVYIKDFGKADDRCFVVEIKEKIVGAVWGRIMNAYGHIDDETSSFAMSLYEEYRNLGIDAATVDKGNRRNRYHIKIG
;
A
#
# COMPACT_ATOMS: atom_id res chain seq x y z
N MET A 1 11.87 10.37 0.64
CA MET A 1 10.52 10.96 0.77
C MET A 1 9.96 11.11 -0.64
N ILE A 2 8.65 10.98 -0.86
CA ILE A 2 8.07 11.27 -2.18
C ILE A 2 7.92 12.79 -2.27
N GLU A 3 8.86 13.48 -2.91
CA GLU A 3 8.90 14.95 -2.88
C GLU A 3 8.12 15.64 -4.00
N GLN A 4 7.60 14.86 -4.96
CA GLN A 4 6.76 15.39 -6.03
C GLN A 4 5.35 15.75 -5.51
N PRO A 5 4.90 17.00 -5.67
CA PRO A 5 3.59 17.46 -5.18
C PRO A 5 2.41 16.61 -5.66
N GLU A 6 2.49 16.10 -6.88
CA GLU A 6 1.44 15.28 -7.51
C GLU A 6 1.31 13.90 -6.85
N LEU A 7 2.40 13.40 -6.26
CA LEU A 7 2.43 12.11 -5.59
C LEU A 7 2.15 12.21 -4.07
N GLN A 8 2.08 13.43 -3.53
CA GLN A 8 1.67 13.65 -2.13
C GLN A 8 0.24 13.16 -1.87
N VAL A 9 -0.62 13.11 -2.88
CA VAL A 9 -2.01 12.60 -2.78
C VAL A 9 -2.08 11.16 -2.23
N TYR A 10 -1.01 10.38 -2.42
CA TYR A 10 -0.95 9.01 -1.92
C TYR A 10 -0.75 8.91 -0.42
N ILE A 11 -0.22 9.94 0.25
CA ILE A 11 0.13 9.90 1.69
C ILE A 11 -0.48 11.04 2.52
N LYS A 12 -0.88 12.14 1.87
CA LYS A 12 -1.46 13.30 2.55
C LYS A 12 -2.78 12.91 3.22
N ASP A 13 -2.89 13.31 4.49
CA ASP A 13 -4.06 13.04 5.34
C ASP A 13 -4.47 11.55 5.33
N PHE A 14 -3.49 10.64 5.28
CA PHE A 14 -3.74 9.20 5.32
C PHE A 14 -4.25 8.77 6.70
N GLY A 15 -5.22 7.84 6.72
CA GLY A 15 -5.91 7.37 7.93
C GLY A 15 -7.40 7.72 7.97
N LYS A 16 -7.99 8.11 6.85
CA LYS A 16 -9.44 8.33 6.69
C LYS A 16 -10.21 6.99 6.66
N ALA A 17 -11.53 7.05 6.74
CA ALA A 17 -12.38 5.86 6.84
C ALA A 17 -12.29 4.92 5.62
N ASP A 18 -11.94 5.47 4.46
CA ASP A 18 -11.76 4.81 3.18
C ASP A 18 -10.31 4.35 2.92
N ASP A 19 -9.37 4.81 3.74
CA ASP A 19 -7.98 4.37 3.65
C ASP A 19 -7.83 2.96 4.23
N ARG A 20 -7.24 2.06 3.44
CA ARG A 20 -6.90 0.70 3.89
C ARG A 20 -5.41 0.47 3.74
N CYS A 21 -4.77 -0.05 4.78
CA CYS A 21 -3.34 -0.33 4.82
C CYS A 21 -3.07 -1.75 5.30
N PHE A 22 -2.13 -2.42 4.67
CA PHE A 22 -1.49 -3.62 5.17
C PHE A 22 0.00 -3.37 5.34
N VAL A 23 0.55 -3.86 6.44
CA VAL A 23 2.00 -3.83 6.68
C VAL A 23 2.59 -5.20 6.40
N VAL A 24 3.82 -5.19 5.90
CA VAL A 24 4.66 -6.38 5.78
C VAL A 24 5.53 -6.44 7.03
N GLU A 25 5.32 -7.48 7.83
CA GLU A 25 6.13 -7.77 9.01
C GLU A 25 7.01 -9.00 8.75
N ILE A 26 8.32 -8.86 8.98
CA ILE A 26 9.31 -9.94 8.96
C ILE A 26 10.08 -9.89 10.28
N LYS A 27 10.09 -11.00 11.03
CA LYS A 27 10.77 -11.11 12.33
C LYS A 27 10.42 -9.93 13.27
N GLU A 28 9.12 -9.63 13.40
CA GLU A 28 8.60 -8.55 14.25
C GLU A 28 9.00 -7.12 13.84
N LYS A 29 9.68 -6.96 12.69
CA LYS A 29 10.02 -5.66 12.10
C LYS A 29 9.07 -5.37 10.94
N ILE A 30 8.47 -4.18 10.93
CA ILE A 30 7.75 -3.67 9.76
C ILE A 30 8.79 -3.30 8.70
N VAL A 31 8.71 -3.94 7.54
CA VAL A 31 9.67 -3.77 6.43
C VAL A 31 9.07 -3.06 5.21
N GLY A 32 7.76 -2.84 5.24
CA GLY A 32 7.04 -2.08 4.24
C GLY A 32 5.54 -2.04 4.48
N ALA A 33 4.84 -1.36 3.59
CA ALA A 33 3.40 -1.19 3.63
C ALA A 33 2.83 -1.11 2.22
N VAL A 34 1.62 -1.63 2.04
CA VAL A 34 0.76 -1.40 0.88
C VAL A 34 -0.52 -0.75 1.37
N TRP A 35 -0.99 0.26 0.65
CA TRP A 35 -2.23 0.92 0.98
C TRP A 35 -3.03 1.24 -0.28
N GLY A 36 -4.35 1.21 -0.11
CA GLY A 36 -5.32 1.57 -1.13
C GLY A 36 -6.23 2.66 -0.60
N ARG A 37 -6.60 3.58 -1.48
CA ARG A 37 -7.59 4.61 -1.21
C ARG A 37 -8.34 4.98 -2.50
N ILE A 38 -9.57 5.43 -2.36
CA ILE A 38 -10.34 5.98 -3.47
C ILE A 38 -9.88 7.42 -3.62
N MET A 39 -9.21 7.74 -4.71
CA MET A 39 -8.68 9.08 -4.94
C MET A 39 -8.59 9.37 -6.43
N ASN A 40 -8.84 10.64 -6.78
CA ASN A 40 -8.60 11.19 -8.11
C ASN A 40 -7.08 11.34 -8.37
N ALA A 41 -6.39 10.22 -8.48
CA ALA A 41 -4.97 10.15 -8.83
C ALA A 41 -4.75 10.18 -10.35
N TYR A 42 -3.51 10.29 -10.78
CA TYR A 42 -3.13 10.19 -12.18
C TYR A 42 -3.51 8.80 -12.74
N GLY A 43 -4.43 8.75 -13.71
CA GLY A 43 -5.00 7.49 -14.23
C GLY A 43 -6.31 7.06 -13.58
N HIS A 44 -6.97 7.91 -12.78
CA HIS A 44 -8.31 7.67 -12.25
C HIS A 44 -9.34 7.54 -13.38
N ILE A 45 -10.03 6.40 -13.43
CA ILE A 45 -11.03 6.07 -14.45
C ILE A 45 -12.44 6.37 -13.92
N ASP A 46 -12.71 6.06 -12.65
CA ASP A 46 -13.98 6.30 -11.96
C ASP A 46 -13.81 6.27 -10.42
N ASP A 47 -14.82 6.78 -9.71
CA ASP A 47 -14.85 6.85 -8.23
C ASP A 47 -15.07 5.48 -7.56
N GLU A 48 -15.14 4.39 -8.32
CA GLU A 48 -15.26 3.01 -7.80
C GLU A 48 -13.91 2.28 -7.79
N THR A 49 -12.97 2.71 -8.64
CA THR A 49 -11.66 2.08 -8.83
C THR A 49 -10.63 2.64 -7.85
N SER A 50 -10.27 1.84 -6.84
CA SER A 50 -9.26 2.21 -5.85
C SER A 50 -7.85 2.26 -6.45
N SER A 51 -7.08 3.30 -6.10
CA SER A 51 -5.65 3.39 -6.42
C SER A 51 -4.81 2.77 -5.31
N PHE A 52 -3.79 2.00 -5.67
CA PHE A 52 -2.89 1.34 -4.72
C PHE A 52 -1.47 1.88 -4.82
N ALA A 53 -0.83 2.08 -3.66
CA ALA A 53 0.58 2.38 -3.54
C ALA A 53 1.25 1.46 -2.53
N MET A 54 2.55 1.23 -2.70
CA MET A 54 3.34 0.35 -1.86
C MET A 54 4.75 0.90 -1.67
N SER A 55 5.31 0.65 -0.49
CA SER A 55 6.69 0.98 -0.18
C SER A 55 7.34 -0.17 0.58
N LEU A 56 8.55 -0.52 0.18
CA LEU A 56 9.43 -1.48 0.86
C LEU A 56 10.78 -0.81 1.11
N TYR A 57 11.39 -1.12 2.25
CA TYR A 57 12.80 -0.84 2.46
C TYR A 57 13.63 -1.51 1.36
N GLU A 58 14.72 -0.84 0.96
CA GLU A 58 15.51 -1.22 -0.22
C GLU A 58 15.99 -2.67 -0.16
N GLU A 59 16.45 -3.11 1.01
CA GLU A 59 16.94 -4.46 1.28
C GLU A 59 15.87 -5.58 1.12
N TYR A 60 14.58 -5.22 1.00
CA TYR A 60 13.46 -6.16 0.82
C TYR A 60 12.78 -6.03 -0.56
N ARG A 61 13.33 -5.22 -1.48
CA ARG A 61 12.81 -5.11 -2.86
C ARG A 61 13.29 -6.28 -3.71
N ASN A 62 12.57 -6.57 -4.80
CA ASN A 62 12.88 -7.65 -5.76
C ASN A 62 12.87 -9.08 -5.17
N LEU A 63 12.25 -9.27 -4.00
CA LEU A 63 12.08 -10.57 -3.35
C LEU A 63 10.69 -11.20 -3.62
N GLY A 64 9.86 -10.57 -4.47
CA GLY A 64 8.49 -11.01 -4.74
C GLY A 64 7.47 -10.72 -3.62
N ILE A 65 7.89 -9.98 -2.59
CA ILE A 65 7.05 -9.58 -1.45
C ILE A 65 5.89 -8.69 -1.90
N ASP A 66 6.15 -7.82 -2.87
CA ASP A 66 5.19 -6.91 -3.49
C ASP A 66 4.02 -7.67 -4.14
N ALA A 67 4.31 -8.65 -5.00
CA ALA A 67 3.30 -9.47 -5.66
C ALA A 67 2.49 -10.29 -4.65
N ALA A 68 3.15 -10.89 -3.65
CA ALA A 68 2.49 -11.66 -2.61
C ALA A 68 1.57 -10.81 -1.72
N THR A 69 1.93 -9.55 -1.49
CA THR A 69 1.14 -8.63 -0.65
C THR A 69 -0.08 -8.10 -1.41
N VAL A 70 0.06 -7.79 -2.70
CA VAL A 70 -1.06 -7.34 -3.56
C VAL A 70 -2.12 -8.43 -3.75
N ASP A 71 -1.73 -9.68 -4.03
CA ASP A 71 -2.69 -10.80 -4.14
C ASP A 71 -3.49 -10.99 -2.84
N LYS A 72 -2.82 -10.87 -1.68
CA LYS A 72 -3.49 -10.96 -0.37
C LYS A 72 -4.41 -9.77 -0.10
N GLY A 73 -4.01 -8.55 -0.45
CA GLY A 73 -4.81 -7.33 -0.29
C GLY A 73 -6.13 -7.36 -1.08
N ASN A 74 -6.15 -8.02 -2.24
CA ASN A 74 -7.36 -8.21 -3.04
C ASN A 74 -8.38 -9.16 -2.40
N ARG A 75 -7.96 -10.04 -1.48
CA ARG A 75 -8.84 -11.01 -0.81
C ARG A 75 -9.43 -10.48 0.48
N ARG A 76 -10.14 -9.33 0.46
CA ARG A 76 -11.10 -8.75 1.45
C ARG A 76 -10.99 -9.05 2.97
N ASN A 77 -9.89 -9.59 3.49
CA ASN A 77 -9.73 -9.96 4.89
C ASN A 77 -8.77 -8.99 5.58
N ARG A 78 -9.30 -8.32 6.60
CA ARG A 78 -8.57 -7.37 7.45
C ARG A 78 -7.61 -8.09 8.40
N TYR A 79 -6.38 -8.40 8.01
CA TYR A 79 -5.34 -8.78 8.98
C TYR A 79 -3.92 -8.44 8.50
N HIS A 80 -3.08 -8.05 9.46
CA HIS A 80 -1.62 -7.98 9.45
C HIS A 80 -1.00 -9.11 8.60
N ILE A 81 -0.20 -8.78 7.58
CA ILE A 81 0.43 -9.79 6.72
C ILE A 81 1.81 -10.11 7.32
N LYS A 82 1.89 -11.20 8.08
CA LYS A 82 3.17 -11.80 8.49
C LYS A 82 3.69 -12.68 7.36
N ILE A 83 4.90 -12.38 6.88
CA ILE A 83 5.64 -13.26 5.97
C ILE A 83 6.77 -13.86 6.80
N GLY A 84 6.74 -15.19 6.95
CA GLY A 84 7.69 -15.97 7.75
C GLY A 84 9.04 -16.15 7.07
#